data_AF-A0AA37SI34-F1
#
_entry.id   AF-A0AA37SI34-F1
#
_cell.length_a   1.000
_cell.length_b   1.000
_cell.length_c   1.000
_cell.angle_alpha   90.00
_cell.angle_beta   90.00
_cell.angle_gamma   90.00
#
_symmetry.space_group_name_H-M   'P 1'
#
loop_
_entity.id
_entity.type
_entity.pdbx_description
1 polymer ?
#
loop_
_entity_poly.entity_id
_entity_poly.type
_entity_poly.pdbx_seq_one_letter_code
_entity_poly.pdbx_strand_id
1 'polypeptide(L)'
;MVNDIVVSVLKSALGRWVCKKDLSSHPSLLSEPDLHALAVATQAGMLSSSSLEGEPEWGNLRELTKDWIVQQKPGVAPGPLQFNDFEHLAALISPVLSKGLAPQSVSELAVSQHELSQDDIQPQVVDRWVREAPELAFAREHLERCL
;
A
#
# COMPACT_ATOMS: atom_id res chain seq x y z
N MET A 1 -2.73 -16.48 -7.60
CA MET A 1 -3.46 -16.06 -6.39
C MET A 1 -2.59 -15.25 -5.43
N VAL A 2 -1.46 -15.78 -4.92
CA VAL A 2 -0.60 -14.99 -4.01
C VAL A 2 -0.04 -13.73 -4.69
N ASN A 3 0.44 -13.83 -5.94
CA ASN A 3 0.92 -12.67 -6.70
C ASN A 3 -0.17 -11.61 -6.94
N ASP A 4 -1.41 -12.01 -7.23
CA ASP A 4 -2.53 -11.09 -7.42
C ASP A 4 -2.84 -10.29 -6.14
N ILE A 5 -2.73 -10.95 -4.98
CA ILE A 5 -2.91 -10.32 -3.67
C ILE A 5 -1.74 -9.35 -3.39
N VAL A 6 -0.50 -9.75 -3.69
CA VAL A 6 0.69 -8.89 -3.55
C VAL A 6 0.55 -7.63 -4.41
N VAL A 7 0.19 -7.80 -5.70
CA VAL A 7 -0.03 -6.66 -6.61
C VAL A 7 -1.16 -5.76 -6.12
N SER A 8 -2.23 -6.33 -5.56
CA SER A 8 -3.33 -5.55 -4.97
C SER A 8 -2.89 -4.73 -3.74
N VAL A 9 -2.07 -5.31 -2.87
CA VAL A 9 -1.47 -4.61 -1.72
C VAL A 9 -0.58 -3.46 -2.20
N LEU A 10 0.30 -3.71 -3.16
CA LEU A 10 1.14 -2.67 -3.75
C LEU A 10 0.31 -1.59 -4.45
N LYS A 11 -0.76 -1.96 -5.16
CA LYS A 11 -1.69 -0.99 -5.77
C LYS A 11 -2.34 -0.08 -4.74
N SER A 12 -2.74 -0.63 -3.59
CA SER A 12 -3.31 0.14 -2.49
C SER A 12 -2.29 1.08 -1.84
N ALA A 13 -1.04 0.63 -1.66
CA ALA A 13 0.00 1.41 -0.99
C ALA A 13 0.65 2.46 -1.91
N LEU A 14 0.91 2.09 -3.16
CA LEU A 14 1.68 2.86 -4.14
C LEU A 14 0.79 3.54 -5.21
N GLY A 15 -0.53 3.32 -5.20
CA GLY A 15 -1.43 3.82 -6.24
C GLY A 15 -1.50 5.36 -6.37
N ARG A 16 -0.93 6.09 -5.40
CA ARG A 16 -0.80 7.56 -5.45
C ARG A 16 0.62 8.03 -5.80
N TRP A 17 1.56 7.11 -6.00
CA TRP A 17 2.93 7.46 -6.36
C TRP A 17 2.97 7.92 -7.81
N VAL A 18 3.57 9.09 -8.02
CA VAL A 18 3.87 9.59 -9.36
C VAL A 18 5.33 9.27 -9.65
N CYS A 19 5.57 8.52 -10.72
CA CYS A 19 6.88 8.07 -11.12
C CYS A 19 7.23 8.60 -12.51
N LYS A 20 8.46 9.08 -12.66
CA LYS A 20 9.12 9.29 -13.94
C LYS A 20 10.18 8.21 -14.09
N LYS A 21 9.97 7.24 -14.98
CA LYS A 21 10.78 6.01 -15.08
C LYS A 21 12.09 6.19 -15.84
N ASP A 22 12.13 7.15 -16.75
CA ASP A 22 13.29 7.49 -17.56
C ASP A 22 13.28 8.99 -17.88
N LEU A 23 14.40 9.52 -18.38
CA LEU A 23 14.59 10.95 -18.64
C LEU A 23 13.61 11.50 -19.69
N SER A 24 13.17 10.67 -20.64
CA SER A 24 12.25 10.99 -21.73
C SER A 24 10.78 10.81 -21.38
N SER A 25 10.46 10.00 -20.37
CA SER A 25 9.08 9.72 -19.96
C SER A 25 8.42 10.88 -19.23
N HIS A 26 7.10 10.94 -19.36
CA HIS A 26 6.27 11.84 -18.57
C HIS A 26 6.00 11.25 -17.17
N PRO A 27 5.98 12.08 -16.11
CA PRO A 27 5.54 11.64 -14.79
C PRO A 27 4.13 11.07 -14.87
N SER A 28 3.95 9.85 -14.36
CA SER A 28 2.67 9.14 -14.40
C SER A 28 2.52 8.25 -13.17
N LEU A 29 1.29 7.85 -12.87
CA LEU A 29 1.05 6.86 -11.82
C LEU A 29 1.64 5.50 -12.24
N LEU A 30 1.98 4.68 -11.24
CA LEU A 30 2.38 3.29 -11.49
C LEU A 30 1.26 2.53 -12.17
N SER A 31 1.58 1.93 -13.32
CA SER A 31 0.67 1.05 -14.03
C SER A 31 0.72 -0.36 -13.44
N GLU A 32 -0.28 -1.18 -13.76
CA GLU A 32 -0.34 -2.57 -13.31
C GLU A 32 0.90 -3.41 -13.65
N PRO A 33 1.50 -3.33 -14.86
CA PRO A 33 2.75 -4.04 -15.12
C PRO A 33 3.93 -3.55 -14.28
N ASP A 34 3.96 -2.26 -13.89
CA ASP A 34 5.00 -1.74 -13.00
C ASP A 34 4.86 -2.33 -11.60
N LEU A 35 3.64 -2.40 -11.09
CA LEU A 35 3.35 -2.99 -9.78
C LEU A 35 3.69 -4.48 -9.77
N HIS A 36 3.45 -5.19 -10.88
CA HIS A 36 3.86 -6.59 -11.02
C HIS A 36 5.38 -6.74 -11.07
N ALA A 37 6.08 -5.90 -11.83
CA ALA A 37 7.54 -5.91 -11.89
C ALA A 37 8.17 -5.60 -10.51
N LEU A 38 7.61 -4.62 -9.79
CA LEU A 38 8.00 -4.31 -8.42
C LEU A 38 7.75 -5.50 -7.49
N ALA A 39 6.56 -6.12 -7.54
CA ALA A 39 6.25 -7.29 -6.73
C ALA A 39 7.26 -8.43 -6.92
N VAL A 40 7.60 -8.74 -8.17
CA VAL A 40 8.56 -9.80 -8.50
C VAL A 40 9.97 -9.42 -8.03
N ALA A 41 10.41 -8.19 -8.29
CA ALA A 41 11.74 -7.73 -7.92
C ALA A 41 11.93 -7.64 -6.39
N THR A 42 10.93 -7.17 -5.65
CA THR A 42 10.94 -7.14 -4.19
C THR A 42 10.93 -8.55 -3.61
N GLN A 43 10.10 -9.46 -4.12
CA GLN A 43 10.11 -10.87 -3.68
C GLN A 43 11.48 -11.52 -3.91
N ALA A 44 12.09 -11.30 -5.08
CA ALA A 44 13.42 -11.82 -5.38
C ALA A 44 14.48 -11.30 -4.38
N GLY A 45 14.47 -10.00 -4.08
CA GLY A 45 15.40 -9.41 -3.09
C GLY A 45 15.22 -9.98 -1.67
N MET A 46 13.98 -10.23 -1.27
CA MET A 46 13.67 -10.86 0.03
C MET A 46 14.15 -12.31 0.10
N LEU A 47 13.97 -13.10 -0.97
CA LEU A 47 14.41 -14.50 -0.99
C LEU A 47 15.94 -14.61 -0.95
N SER A 48 16.65 -13.77 -1.70
CA SER A 48 18.13 -13.74 -1.67
C SER A 48 18.69 -13.41 -0.28
N SER A 49 18.01 -12.53 0.47
CA SER A 49 18.41 -12.15 1.84
C SER A 49 18.30 -13.27 2.86
N SER A 50 17.44 -14.27 2.61
CA SER A 50 17.25 -15.39 3.52
C SER A 50 18.32 -16.49 3.41
N SER A 51 19.23 -16.40 2.44
CA SER A 51 20.21 -17.46 2.13
C SER A 51 21.60 -17.22 2.70
N LEU A 52 21.91 -16.04 3.24
CA LEU A 52 23.21 -15.73 3.83
C LEU A 52 23.03 -14.61 4.86
N GLU A 53 23.79 -14.65 5.96
CA GLU A 53 23.78 -13.72 7.09
C GLU A 53 24.26 -12.28 6.72
N GLY A 54 23.66 -11.69 5.68
CA GLY A 54 24.05 -10.43 5.06
C GLY A 54 22.86 -9.62 4.57
N GLU A 55 23.12 -8.33 4.33
CA GLU A 55 22.14 -7.34 3.90
C GLU A 55 21.35 -7.80 2.65
N PRO A 56 20.04 -7.53 2.56
CA PRO A 56 19.24 -7.91 1.43
C PRO A 56 19.78 -7.36 0.11
N GLU A 57 20.13 -8.26 -0.82
CA GLU A 57 20.57 -7.91 -2.16
C GLU A 57 19.36 -7.51 -3.03
N TRP A 58 18.97 -6.24 -2.93
CA TRP A 58 17.93 -5.64 -3.76
C TRP A 58 18.33 -5.45 -5.24
N GLY A 59 19.26 -6.25 -5.78
CA GLY A 59 19.88 -6.03 -7.09
C GLY A 59 18.87 -5.82 -8.23
N ASN A 60 17.90 -6.73 -8.36
CA ASN A 60 16.87 -6.65 -9.39
C ASN A 60 15.94 -5.43 -9.19
N LEU A 61 15.60 -5.11 -7.94
CA LEU A 61 14.73 -3.98 -7.62
C LEU A 61 15.45 -2.65 -7.88
N ARG A 62 16.73 -2.56 -7.48
CA ARG A 62 17.60 -1.42 -7.74
C ARG A 62 17.82 -1.21 -9.22
N GLU A 63 18.02 -2.27 -10.00
CA GLU A 63 18.17 -2.17 -11.45
C GLU A 63 16.87 -1.66 -12.10
N LEU A 64 15.72 -2.23 -11.72
CA LEU A 64 14.41 -1.84 -12.22
C LEU A 64 14.11 -0.36 -11.98
N THR A 65 14.48 0.16 -10.82
CA THR A 65 14.14 1.52 -10.39
C THR A 65 15.31 2.52 -10.51
N LYS A 66 16.41 2.16 -11.17
CA LYS A 66 17.65 2.96 -11.18
C LYS A 66 17.47 4.38 -11.71
N ASP A 67 16.61 4.54 -12.71
CA ASP A 67 16.34 5.81 -13.39
C ASP A 67 15.04 6.46 -12.91
N TRP A 68 14.39 5.87 -11.90
CA TRP A 68 13.10 6.32 -11.45
C TRP A 68 13.23 7.51 -10.50
N ILE A 69 12.43 8.54 -10.77
CA ILE A 69 12.18 9.64 -9.86
C ILE A 69 10.74 9.51 -9.37
N VAL A 70 10.58 9.34 -8.06
CA VAL A 70 9.32 8.99 -7.42
C VAL A 70 8.88 10.09 -6.47
N GLN A 71 7.62 10.52 -6.61
CA GLN A 71 6.93 11.31 -5.61
C GLN A 71 5.95 10.41 -4.86
N GLN A 72 6.28 10.10 -3.61
CA GLN A 72 5.46 9.20 -2.79
C GLN A 72 4.21 9.89 -2.22
N LYS A 73 4.31 11.20 -1.93
CA LYS A 73 3.23 12.01 -1.33
C LYS A 73 3.20 13.41 -1.95
N PRO A 74 2.02 14.02 -2.10
CA PRO A 74 1.91 15.42 -2.50
C PRO A 74 2.67 16.34 -1.53
N GLY A 75 3.34 17.36 -2.05
CA GLY A 75 4.12 18.31 -1.25
C GLY A 75 5.48 17.80 -0.76
N VAL A 76 5.81 16.53 -0.98
CA VAL A 76 7.16 15.98 -0.76
C VAL A 76 7.96 16.07 -2.05
N ALA A 77 9.24 16.44 -1.94
CA ALA A 77 10.14 16.53 -3.07
C ALA A 77 10.31 15.14 -3.73
N PRO A 78 10.16 15.03 -5.05
CA PRO A 78 10.40 13.78 -5.76
C PRO A 78 11.88 13.43 -5.74
N GLY A 79 12.19 12.13 -5.62
CA GLY A 79 13.57 11.66 -5.57
C GLY A 79 13.71 10.20 -6.00
N PRO A 80 14.96 9.72 -6.17
CA PRO A 80 15.21 8.32 -6.42
C PRO A 80 14.82 7.47 -5.21
N LEU A 81 14.43 6.22 -5.46
CA LEU A 81 14.17 5.28 -4.37
C LEU A 81 15.47 4.91 -3.66
N GLN A 82 15.42 4.91 -2.33
CA GLN A 82 16.54 4.58 -1.46
C GLN A 82 16.36 3.17 -0.86
N PHE A 83 17.41 2.70 -0.19
CA PHE A 83 17.40 1.39 0.45
C PHE A 83 16.22 1.20 1.42
N ASN A 84 15.93 2.20 2.25
CA ASN A 84 14.82 2.18 3.20
C ASN A 84 13.44 2.08 2.51
N ASP A 85 13.31 2.61 1.29
CA ASP A 85 12.08 2.42 0.50
C ASP A 85 11.92 0.97 0.03
N PHE A 86 13.03 0.30 -0.29
CA PHE A 86 13.01 -1.11 -0.66
C PHE A 86 12.62 -2.00 0.52
N GLU A 87 13.15 -1.71 1.71
CA GLU A 87 12.74 -2.39 2.94
C GLU A 87 11.27 -2.18 3.25
N HIS A 88 10.75 -0.96 3.04
CA HIS A 88 9.33 -0.69 3.20
C HIS A 88 8.48 -1.49 2.21
N LEU A 89 8.88 -1.55 0.93
CA LEU A 89 8.21 -2.39 -0.07
C LEU A 89 8.17 -3.86 0.36
N ALA A 90 9.27 -4.37 0.91
CA ALA A 90 9.33 -5.73 1.45
C ALA A 90 8.41 -5.93 2.65
N ALA A 91 8.37 -4.96 3.58
CA ALA A 91 7.50 -4.99 4.74
C ALA A 91 6.00 -4.99 4.36
N LEU A 92 5.63 -4.33 3.26
CA LEU A 92 4.26 -4.32 2.74
C LEU A 92 3.81 -5.71 2.26
N ILE A 93 4.71 -6.48 1.63
CA ILE A 93 4.36 -7.75 0.98
C ILE A 93 4.67 -8.97 1.86
N SER A 94 5.59 -8.85 2.84
CA SER A 94 6.00 -9.93 3.73
C SER A 94 4.84 -10.67 4.41
N PRO A 95 3.83 -10.00 5.00
CA PRO A 95 2.72 -10.68 5.65
C PRO A 95 1.88 -11.55 4.69
N VAL A 96 1.77 -11.13 3.43
CA VAL A 96 1.03 -11.86 2.40
C VAL A 96 1.77 -13.15 2.02
N LEU A 97 3.10 -13.07 1.93
CA LEU A 97 3.95 -14.22 1.61
C LEU A 97 3.99 -15.23 2.77
N SER A 98 4.10 -14.77 4.02
CA SER A 98 4.07 -15.64 5.20
C SER A 98 2.71 -16.34 5.36
N LYS A 99 1.60 -15.66 5.07
CA LYS A 99 0.25 -16.25 5.14
C LYS A 99 -0.01 -17.29 4.06
N GLY A 100 0.69 -17.23 2.92
CA GLY A 100 0.67 -18.25 1.88
C GLY A 100 1.46 -19.53 2.21
N LEU A 101 2.35 -19.48 3.21
CA LEU A 101 3.21 -20.59 3.64
C LEU A 101 2.75 -21.26 4.94
N ALA A 102 1.81 -20.65 5.67
CA ALA A 102 1.25 -21.27 6.87
C ALA A 102 0.18 -22.32 6.48
N PRO A 103 0.27 -23.58 6.95
CA PRO A 103 -0.92 -24.42 6.99
C PRO A 103 -1.94 -23.69 7.85
N GLN A 104 -3.18 -23.58 7.39
CA GLN A 104 -4.22 -22.86 8.09
C GLN A 104 -4.46 -23.49 9.47
N SER A 105 -3.80 -22.97 10.50
CA SER A 105 -4.31 -23.07 11.86
C SER A 105 -5.27 -21.91 12.05
N VAL A 106 -6.54 -22.26 11.90
CA VAL A 106 -7.66 -21.52 12.47
C VAL A 106 -7.38 -21.42 13.98
N SER A 107 -6.93 -20.25 14.43
CA SER A 107 -7.11 -19.85 15.82
C SER A 107 -8.04 -18.67 15.83
N GLU A 108 -9.32 -19.00 15.94
CA GLU A 108 -10.26 -18.22 16.72
C GLU A 108 -9.59 -17.68 17.98
N LEU A 109 -9.62 -16.37 18.14
CA LEU A 109 -9.58 -15.77 19.46
C LEU A 109 -10.70 -14.75 19.52
N ALA A 110 -11.87 -15.28 19.86
CA ALA A 110 -12.94 -14.56 20.54
C ALA A 110 -12.41 -13.99 21.86
N VAL A 111 -12.67 -12.71 22.14
CA VAL A 111 -13.39 -12.13 23.32
C VAL A 111 -13.59 -10.63 22.96
N SER A 112 -14.73 -9.95 23.06
CA SER A 112 -15.80 -10.05 24.04
C SER A 112 -17.16 -9.71 23.43
N GLN A 113 -18.13 -10.55 23.79
CA GLN A 113 -19.56 -10.32 23.65
C GLN A 113 -19.96 -9.17 24.57
N HIS A 114 -20.72 -8.21 24.05
CA HIS A 114 -21.75 -7.53 24.84
C HIS A 114 -23.04 -7.58 24.01
N GLU A 115 -24.04 -8.18 24.65
CA GLU A 115 -25.40 -8.44 24.21
C GLU A 115 -26.09 -7.21 23.61
N LEU A 116 -26.81 -7.41 22.50
CA LEU A 116 -28.16 -6.85 22.35
C LEU A 116 -28.92 -7.60 21.24
N SER A 117 -29.92 -8.33 21.74
CA SER A 117 -31.08 -8.98 21.13
C SER A 117 -31.48 -8.62 19.69
N GLN A 118 -31.82 -9.69 18.97
CA GLN A 118 -32.60 -9.72 17.72
C GLN A 118 -33.98 -9.05 17.85
N ASP A 119 -34.37 -8.30 16.82
CA ASP A 119 -35.71 -8.30 16.19
C ASP A 119 -35.56 -7.55 14.84
N ASP A 120 -35.62 -8.24 13.69
CA ASP A 120 -36.77 -8.28 12.76
C ASP A 120 -36.93 -7.02 11.87
N ILE A 121 -37.37 -7.24 10.62
CA ILE A 121 -37.87 -6.27 9.61
C ILE A 121 -36.85 -5.63 8.61
N GLN A 122 -36.73 -6.28 7.43
CA GLN A 122 -36.78 -5.80 6.01
C GLN A 122 -36.04 -4.51 5.51
N PRO A 123 -35.77 -4.41 4.18
CA PRO A 123 -34.69 -3.62 3.57
C PRO A 123 -35.12 -2.20 3.14
N GLN A 124 -34.21 -1.21 3.26
CA GLN A 124 -34.38 0.10 2.63
C GLN A 124 -33.06 0.69 2.08
N VAL A 125 -33.17 1.10 0.81
CA VAL A 125 -32.31 2.01 0.07
C VAL A 125 -32.41 3.42 0.67
N VAL A 126 -31.31 4.01 1.16
CA VAL A 126 -31.07 5.49 1.10
C VAL A 126 -29.64 5.86 1.55
N ASP A 127 -28.83 6.31 0.59
CA ASP A 127 -28.37 7.70 0.52
C ASP A 127 -28.14 8.42 1.88
N ARG A 128 -26.97 8.24 2.53
CA ARG A 128 -26.52 9.13 3.63
C ARG A 128 -25.05 8.97 4.02
N TRP A 129 -24.10 9.08 3.09
CA TRP A 129 -22.67 9.21 3.43
C TRP A 129 -22.15 10.64 3.22
N VAL A 130 -22.93 11.63 3.68
CA VAL A 130 -22.40 12.95 4.03
C VAL A 130 -22.84 13.23 5.45
N ARG A 131 -22.10 12.67 6.40
CA ARG A 131 -22.09 13.20 7.77
C ARG A 131 -20.76 13.94 7.87
N GLU A 132 -20.77 15.23 7.55
CA GLU A 132 -19.64 16.14 7.76
C GLU A 132 -19.13 15.93 9.18
N ALA A 133 -17.86 15.55 9.31
CA ALA A 133 -17.22 15.42 10.60
C ALA A 133 -17.26 16.78 11.31
N PRO A 134 -17.64 16.86 12.60
CA PRO A 134 -17.62 18.11 13.38
C PRO A 134 -16.27 18.83 13.34
N GLU A 135 -15.20 18.10 13.04
CA GLU A 135 -13.82 18.59 12.94
C GLU A 135 -13.58 19.50 11.72
N LEU A 136 -14.44 19.43 10.68
CA LEU A 136 -14.32 20.26 9.48
C LEU A 136 -15.03 21.61 9.59
N ALA A 137 -15.85 21.83 10.62
CA ALA A 137 -16.54 23.09 10.84
C ALA A 137 -15.56 24.25 11.07
N PHE A 138 -14.48 24.00 11.80
CA PHE A 138 -13.43 24.99 12.04
C PHE A 138 -12.68 25.37 10.75
N ALA A 139 -12.34 24.38 9.93
CA ALA A 139 -11.65 24.62 8.66
C ALA A 139 -12.51 25.47 7.70
N ARG A 140 -13.84 25.28 7.72
CA ARG A 140 -14.77 26.06 6.91
C ARG A 140 -14.89 27.51 7.40
N GLU A 141 -15.10 27.72 8.71
CA GLU A 141 -15.18 29.06 9.28
C GLU A 141 -13.89 29.87 9.05
N HIS A 142 -12.73 29.21 9.14
CA HIS A 142 -11.44 29.87 8.89
C HIS A 142 -11.31 30.35 7.42
N LEU A 143 -11.72 29.51 6.46
CA LEU A 143 -11.70 29.88 5.04
C LEU A 143 -12.67 31.02 4.72
N GLU A 144 -13.85 31.06 5.34
CA GLU A 144 -14.84 32.12 5.13
C GLU A 144 -14.40 33.49 5.68
N ARG A 145 -13.46 33.55 6.63
CA ARG A 145 -12.91 34.81 7.15
C ARG A 145 -11.66 35.30 6.41
N CYS A 146 -11.07 34.48 5.55
CA CYS A 146 -9.86 34.81 4.79
C CYS A 146 -10.14 35.21 3.33
N LEU A 147 -11.40 35.19 2.89
CA LEU A 147 -11.89 35.78 1.63
C LEU A 147 -12.57 37.12 1.88
#